data_AF-A0A3D3H6S9-F1
#
_entry.id   AF-A0A3D3H6S9-F1
#
_cell.length_a   1.000
_cell.length_b   1.000
_cell.length_c   1.000
_cell.angle_alpha   90.00
_cell.angle_beta   90.00
_cell.angle_gamma   90.00
#
_symmetry.space_group_name_H-M   'P 1'
#
loop_
_entity.id
_entity.type
_entity.pdbx_description
1 polymer ?
#
loop_
_entity_poly.entity_id
_entity_poly.type
_entity_poly.pdbx_seq_one_letter_code
_entity_poly.pdbx_strand_id
1 'polypeptide(L)'
;EGLFVGYRWYDARNLEVAYPFGHGLSYTTFSHTDAAVRVTDSGDLEVTVTVTNTGQRDGREIVQVYTSLPGSAVQRPVRELKGFVSVALAAGESREVAVAVRRADLAYWDIRLDGWVVEGGEYAVEVGASSRDIRSSATVTVEGDPVAVPLSRESSLGEVIAHPVVGHMVQAAIQQMMAGMDDLESVMPEGVSMDKMMMSFPIGRMSMMAGDQVSPEMIDGLIAMANAPQQ
;
A
#
# COMPACT_ATOMS: atom_id res chain seq x y z
N GLU A 1 -15.41 13.18 -3.62
CA GLU A 1 -14.04 13.37 -3.11
C GLU A 1 -13.38 12.10 -2.54
N GLY A 2 -13.98 10.89 -2.64
CA GLY A 2 -13.28 9.61 -2.39
C GLY A 2 -12.43 9.59 -1.11
N LEU A 3 -11.22 9.04 -1.20
CA LEU A 3 -10.22 9.04 -0.12
C LEU A 3 -9.55 10.41 0.09
N PHE A 4 -9.71 11.33 -0.86
CA PHE A 4 -9.05 12.63 -0.88
C PHE A 4 -9.97 13.69 -0.29
N VAL A 5 -10.10 13.66 1.04
CA VAL A 5 -10.87 14.66 1.81
C VAL A 5 -9.93 15.42 2.74
N GLY A 6 -10.12 16.75 2.82
CA GLY A 6 -9.31 17.63 3.65
C GLY A 6 -7.85 17.69 3.21
N TYR A 7 -6.90 17.61 4.14
CA TYR A 7 -5.47 17.73 3.84
C TYR A 7 -4.98 16.73 2.80
N ARG A 8 -5.55 15.51 2.78
CA ARG A 8 -5.25 14.49 1.78
C ARG A 8 -5.46 14.99 0.34
N TRP A 9 -6.51 15.79 0.12
CA TRP A 9 -6.82 16.37 -1.19
C TRP A 9 -5.85 17.47 -1.59
N TYR A 10 -5.56 18.38 -0.67
CA TYR A 10 -4.65 19.50 -0.90
C TYR A 10 -3.21 19.03 -1.13
N ASP A 11 -2.76 18.05 -0.34
CA ASP A 11 -1.42 17.49 -0.44
C ASP A 11 -1.26 16.68 -1.73
N ALA A 12 -2.27 15.88 -2.13
CA ALA A 12 -2.26 15.15 -3.39
C ALA A 12 -2.23 16.05 -4.64
N ARG A 13 -2.69 17.30 -4.54
CA ARG A 13 -2.69 18.29 -5.63
C ARG A 13 -1.58 19.34 -5.50
N ASN A 14 -0.74 19.22 -4.47
CA ASN A 14 0.28 20.21 -4.14
C ASN A 14 -0.25 21.66 -4.10
N LEU A 15 -1.45 21.85 -3.53
CA LEU A 15 -2.09 23.16 -3.45
C LEU A 15 -1.65 23.86 -2.16
N GLU A 16 -1.33 25.15 -2.23
CA GLU A 16 -1.08 25.95 -1.04
C GLU A 16 -2.36 26.13 -0.22
N VAL A 17 -2.21 26.12 1.10
CA VAL A 17 -3.29 26.32 2.06
C VAL A 17 -2.85 27.37 3.08
N ALA A 18 -3.79 28.20 3.54
CA ALA A 18 -3.47 29.26 4.51
C ALA A 18 -2.86 28.69 5.79
N TYR A 19 -3.41 27.58 6.29
CA TYR A 19 -2.89 26.82 7.43
C TYR A 19 -3.07 25.33 7.15
N PRO A 20 -1.98 24.52 7.17
CA PRO A 20 -2.08 23.09 6.93
C PRO A 20 -2.70 22.35 8.11
N PHE A 21 -3.12 21.11 7.87
CA PHE A 21 -3.65 20.26 8.93
C PHE A 21 -2.59 20.00 10.01
N GLY A 22 -3.02 20.02 11.27
CA GLY A 22 -2.12 19.88 12.42
C GLY A 22 -1.24 21.10 12.69
N HIS A 23 -1.43 22.23 11.98
CA HIS A 23 -0.67 23.44 12.23
C HIS A 23 -1.05 24.10 13.56
N GLY A 24 -0.04 24.48 14.34
CA GLY A 24 -0.18 25.26 15.55
C GLY A 24 1.12 25.98 15.86
N LEU A 25 1.02 27.27 16.23
CA LEU A 25 2.17 28.04 16.68
C LEU A 25 2.40 27.83 18.17
N SER A 26 3.64 28.05 18.59
CA SER A 26 4.06 28.06 19.99
C SER A 26 4.86 29.34 20.29
N TYR A 27 4.88 29.73 21.55
CA TYR A 27 5.77 30.81 22.03
C TYR A 27 7.21 30.32 22.26
N THR A 28 7.49 29.03 22.02
CA THR A 28 8.83 28.46 21.98
C THR A 28 9.02 27.70 20.67
N THR A 29 10.25 27.25 20.39
CA THR A 29 10.61 26.48 19.20
C THR A 29 11.02 25.06 19.57
N PHE A 30 10.75 24.12 18.68
CA PHE A 30 11.11 22.71 18.88
C PHE A 30 11.86 22.17 17.66
N SER A 31 12.78 21.23 17.88
CA SER A 31 13.40 20.44 16.83
C SER A 31 13.07 18.96 17.02
N HIS A 32 12.86 18.24 15.91
CA HIS A 32 12.69 16.78 15.92
C HIS A 32 13.87 16.16 15.19
N THR A 33 14.58 15.22 15.82
CA THR A 33 15.73 14.53 15.24
C THR A 33 15.65 13.04 15.50
N ASP A 34 16.44 12.28 14.72
CA ASP A 34 16.69 10.86 14.96
C ASP A 34 15.41 10.01 14.99
N ALA A 35 14.49 10.29 14.05
CA ALA A 35 13.32 9.43 13.91
C ALA A 35 13.77 8.00 13.56
N ALA A 36 13.31 7.04 14.33
CA ALA A 36 13.50 5.63 14.09
C ALA A 36 12.15 4.93 14.17
N VAL A 37 12.04 3.81 13.47
CA VAL A 37 10.83 2.98 13.48
C VAL A 37 11.23 1.53 13.53
N ARG A 38 10.52 0.76 14.35
CA ARG A 38 10.64 -0.70 14.39
C ARG A 38 9.25 -1.34 14.39
N VAL A 39 9.18 -2.54 13.83
CA VAL A 39 8.01 -3.40 13.96
C VAL A 39 8.11 -4.13 15.31
N THR A 40 7.03 -4.12 16.08
CA THR A 40 6.92 -4.85 17.34
C THR A 40 6.50 -6.30 17.08
N ASP A 41 6.58 -7.16 18.11
CA ASP A 41 6.14 -8.57 18.01
C ASP A 41 4.66 -8.71 17.64
N SER A 42 3.85 -7.68 17.90
CA SER A 42 2.43 -7.63 17.52
C SER A 42 2.18 -7.22 16.06
N GLY A 43 3.23 -6.80 15.35
CA GLY A 43 3.14 -6.21 14.01
C GLY A 43 2.89 -4.70 14.00
N ASP A 44 2.57 -4.08 15.15
CA ASP A 44 2.44 -2.63 15.28
C ASP A 44 3.80 -1.94 15.09
N LEU A 45 3.79 -0.68 14.65
CA LEU A 45 4.99 0.13 14.53
C LEU A 45 5.20 0.96 15.79
N GLU A 46 6.42 0.94 16.32
CA GLU A 46 6.87 1.88 17.32
C GLU A 46 7.79 2.90 16.65
N VAL A 47 7.35 4.15 16.62
CA VAL A 47 8.11 5.27 16.06
C VAL A 47 8.70 6.09 17.21
N THR A 48 10.02 6.18 17.28
CA THR A 48 10.72 7.03 18.26
C THR A 48 11.28 8.25 17.59
N VAL A 49 11.32 9.38 18.32
CA VAL A 49 11.94 10.63 17.85
C VAL A 49 12.43 11.43 19.04
N THR A 50 13.57 12.09 18.89
CA THR A 50 14.06 13.04 19.90
C THR A 50 13.48 14.42 19.66
N VAL A 51 12.75 14.94 20.65
CA VAL A 51 12.19 16.29 20.63
C VAL A 51 12.97 17.18 21.58
N THR A 52 13.46 18.30 21.08
CA THR A 52 14.18 19.29 21.89
C THR A 52 13.46 20.62 21.86
N ASN A 53 13.19 21.22 23.02
CA ASN A 53 12.74 22.60 23.12
C ASN A 53 13.94 23.54 22.97
N THR A 54 14.05 24.17 21.81
CA THR A 54 15.18 25.04 21.44
C THR A 54 14.96 26.51 21.78
N GLY A 55 13.79 26.87 22.32
CA GLY A 55 13.49 28.24 22.71
C GLY A 55 13.76 28.53 24.19
N GLN A 56 13.34 29.72 24.63
CA GLN A 56 13.60 30.25 25.98
C GLN A 56 12.39 30.13 26.93
N ARG A 57 11.33 29.44 26.50
CA ARG A 57 10.10 29.27 27.27
C ARG A 57 9.74 27.80 27.34
N ASP A 58 9.20 27.39 28.47
CA ASP A 58 8.57 26.09 28.59
C ASP A 58 7.40 26.00 27.61
N GLY A 59 7.19 24.82 27.04
CA GLY A 59 6.17 24.63 26.03
C GLY A 59 5.73 23.19 25.89
N ARG A 60 4.72 23.01 25.04
CA ARG A 60 4.18 21.70 24.70
C ARG A 60 4.18 21.54 23.19
N GLU A 61 4.73 20.43 22.72
CA GLU A 61 4.80 20.07 21.31
C GLU A 61 3.87 18.89 21.03
N ILE A 62 3.24 18.91 19.84
CA ILE A 62 2.44 17.78 19.34
C ILE A 62 3.22 17.13 18.21
N VAL A 63 3.89 16.02 18.52
CA VAL A 63 4.59 15.22 17.53
C VAL A 63 3.57 14.41 16.74
N GLN A 64 3.56 14.58 15.42
CA GLN A 64 2.63 13.92 14.51
C GLN A 64 3.38 12.93 13.62
N VAL A 65 2.85 11.72 13.51
CA VAL A 65 3.40 10.65 12.68
C VAL A 65 2.48 10.38 11.51
N TYR A 66 3.03 10.53 10.32
CA TYR A 66 2.39 10.26 9.06
C TYR A 66 3.03 9.05 8.39
N THR A 67 2.23 8.24 7.70
CA THR A 67 2.72 7.11 6.91
C THR A 67 2.32 7.26 5.46
N SER A 68 3.16 6.75 4.55
CA SER A 68 2.83 6.56 3.15
C SER A 68 3.44 5.26 2.64
N LEU A 69 2.82 4.68 1.60
CA LEU A 69 3.31 3.48 0.93
C LEU A 69 3.53 3.80 -0.56
N PRO A 70 4.75 4.18 -0.95
CA PRO A 70 5.10 4.39 -2.35
C PRO A 70 4.91 3.09 -3.15
N GLY A 71 4.34 3.19 -4.34
CA GLY A 71 4.12 2.03 -5.21
C GLY A 71 2.99 1.09 -4.76
N SER A 72 2.13 1.53 -3.84
CA SER A 72 0.94 0.78 -3.44
C SER A 72 0.09 0.37 -4.67
N ALA A 73 -0.45 -0.85 -4.63
CA ALA A 73 -1.35 -1.38 -5.65
C ALA A 73 -2.68 -0.63 -5.72
N VAL A 74 -3.02 0.14 -4.67
CA VAL A 74 -4.24 0.94 -4.59
C VAL A 74 -3.92 2.43 -4.49
N GLN A 75 -4.90 3.25 -4.88
CA GLN A 75 -4.76 4.70 -4.76
C GLN A 75 -4.79 5.13 -3.29
N ARG A 76 -3.67 5.66 -2.79
CA ARG A 76 -3.53 6.17 -1.42
C ARG A 76 -3.23 7.67 -1.40
N PRO A 77 -3.58 8.37 -0.29
CA PRO A 77 -3.08 9.71 -0.03
C PRO A 77 -1.55 9.74 0.05
N VAL A 78 -0.95 10.89 -0.29
CA VAL A 78 0.51 11.09 -0.22
C VAL A 78 1.06 10.86 1.18
N ARG A 79 0.27 11.16 2.20
CA ARG A 79 0.57 10.99 3.61
C ARG A 79 -0.72 10.84 4.39
N GLU A 80 -0.69 10.01 5.42
CA GLU A 80 -1.82 9.81 6.33
C GLU A 80 -1.37 9.87 7.77
N LEU A 81 -2.00 10.71 8.58
CA LEU A 81 -1.77 10.73 10.02
C LEU A 81 -2.17 9.37 10.63
N LYS A 82 -1.23 8.71 11.30
CA LYS A 82 -1.46 7.42 11.99
C LYS A 82 -1.25 7.48 13.49
N GLY A 83 -0.56 8.50 14.01
CA GLY A 83 -0.37 8.66 15.45
C GLY A 83 0.09 10.06 15.81
N PHE A 84 -0.12 10.44 17.06
CA PHE A 84 0.44 11.67 17.61
C PHE A 84 0.63 11.54 19.12
N VAL A 85 1.57 12.30 19.67
CA VAL A 85 1.79 12.40 21.12
C VAL A 85 2.05 13.84 21.52
N SER A 86 1.58 14.21 22.71
CA SER A 86 1.84 15.51 23.30
C SER A 86 2.94 15.43 24.35
N VAL A 87 4.00 16.22 24.18
CA VAL A 87 5.13 16.27 25.11
C VAL A 87 5.30 17.68 25.66
N ALA A 88 5.42 17.80 26.98
CA ALA A 88 5.78 19.06 27.64
C ALA A 88 7.28 19.04 27.94
N LEU A 89 7.96 20.13 27.55
CA LEU A 89 9.40 20.28 27.68
C LEU A 89 9.73 21.66 28.27
N ALA A 90 10.59 21.68 29.29
CA ALA A 90 11.19 22.91 29.77
C ALA A 90 12.10 23.53 28.68
N ALA A 91 12.40 24.81 28.79
CA ALA A 91 13.35 25.47 27.89
C ALA A 91 14.72 24.73 27.90
N GLY A 92 15.20 24.31 26.72
CA GLY A 92 16.44 23.55 26.55
C GLY A 92 16.34 22.05 26.85
N GLU A 93 15.17 21.53 27.25
CA GLU A 93 14.98 20.10 27.52
C GLU A 93 14.88 19.29 26.22
N SER A 94 15.53 18.12 26.21
CA SER A 94 15.37 17.09 25.18
C SER A 94 14.72 15.85 25.76
N ARG A 95 13.79 15.25 25.02
CA ARG A 95 13.15 13.98 25.38
C ARG A 95 12.92 13.12 24.15
N GLU A 96 13.25 11.84 24.27
CA GLU A 96 12.80 10.83 23.31
C GLU A 96 11.34 10.49 23.58
N VAL A 97 10.52 10.54 22.54
CA VAL A 97 9.10 10.17 22.60
C VAL A 97 8.81 9.02 21.66
N ALA A 98 7.95 8.11 22.11
CA ALA A 98 7.46 6.99 21.30
C ALA A 98 6.00 7.23 20.89
N VAL A 99 5.70 6.95 19.63
CA VAL A 99 4.35 6.99 19.06
C VAL A 99 4.05 5.61 18.49
N ALA A 100 3.01 4.98 19.02
CA ALA A 100 2.52 3.71 18.51
C ALA A 100 1.61 3.94 17.29
N VAL A 101 1.87 3.21 16.22
CA VAL A 101 1.00 3.14 15.04
C VAL A 101 0.54 1.69 14.91
N ARG A 102 -0.77 1.46 15.04
CA ARG A 102 -1.31 0.11 14.96
C ARG A 102 -1.18 -0.42 13.55
N ARG A 103 -0.85 -1.70 13.40
CA ARG A 103 -0.81 -2.38 12.10
C ARG A 103 -2.14 -2.24 11.36
N ALA A 104 -3.25 -2.35 12.09
CA ALA A 104 -4.60 -2.17 11.55
C ALA A 104 -4.85 -0.77 10.97
N ASP A 105 -4.15 0.26 11.44
CA ASP A 105 -4.29 1.61 10.91
C ASP A 105 -3.58 1.77 9.55
N LEU A 106 -2.68 0.85 9.17
CA LEU A 106 -2.04 0.81 7.85
C LEU A 106 -2.93 0.17 6.78
N ALA A 107 -3.99 -0.53 7.21
CA ALA A 107 -4.87 -1.27 6.34
C ALA A 107 -5.68 -0.35 5.43
N TYR A 108 -6.03 -0.87 4.26
CA TYR A 108 -7.03 -0.29 3.37
C TYR A 108 -8.22 -1.24 3.25
N TRP A 109 -9.37 -0.71 2.84
CA TRP A 109 -10.54 -1.52 2.57
C TRP A 109 -10.45 -2.12 1.16
N ASP A 110 -10.34 -3.44 1.07
CA ASP A 110 -10.39 -4.17 -0.19
C ASP A 110 -11.85 -4.53 -0.51
N ILE A 111 -12.35 -3.98 -1.61
CA ILE A 111 -13.75 -4.16 -2.07
C ILE A 111 -14.04 -5.59 -2.56
N ARG A 112 -13.04 -6.35 -3.01
CA ARG A 112 -13.21 -7.73 -3.50
C ARG A 112 -13.28 -8.72 -2.34
N LEU A 113 -12.61 -8.39 -1.24
CA LEU A 113 -12.63 -9.19 -0.01
C LEU A 113 -13.75 -8.79 0.96
N ASP A 114 -14.33 -7.59 0.79
CA ASP A 114 -15.22 -6.98 1.77
C ASP A 114 -14.57 -6.89 3.16
N GLY A 115 -13.30 -6.47 3.19
CA GLY A 115 -12.48 -6.52 4.40
C GLY A 115 -11.27 -5.59 4.41
N TRP A 116 -10.68 -5.43 5.59
CA TRP A 116 -9.44 -4.67 5.79
C TRP A 116 -8.22 -5.52 5.47
N VAL A 117 -7.30 -4.96 4.70
CA VAL A 117 -6.05 -5.60 4.29
C VAL A 117 -4.88 -4.69 4.57
N VAL A 118 -3.86 -5.22 5.24
CA VAL A 118 -2.54 -4.60 5.32
C VAL A 118 -1.73 -4.99 4.10
N GLU A 119 -1.36 -4.01 3.30
CA GLU A 119 -0.48 -4.22 2.16
C GLU A 119 0.97 -4.30 2.64
N GLY A 120 1.71 -5.30 2.18
CA GLY A 120 3.12 -5.44 2.49
C GLY A 120 3.98 -4.50 1.64
N GLY A 121 5.07 -4.00 2.20
CA GLY A 121 5.99 -3.14 1.47
C GLY A 121 6.85 -2.27 2.36
N GLU A 122 7.65 -1.40 1.73
CA GLU A 122 8.46 -0.40 2.42
C GLU A 122 7.62 0.86 2.66
N TYR A 123 7.20 1.05 3.91
CA TYR A 123 6.45 2.24 4.33
C TYR A 123 7.42 3.37 4.68
N ALA A 124 7.12 4.56 4.18
CA ALA A 124 7.75 5.78 4.64
C ALA A 124 6.99 6.31 5.86
N VAL A 125 7.74 6.63 6.92
CA VAL A 125 7.23 7.20 8.17
C VAL A 125 7.81 8.60 8.30
N GLU A 126 6.93 9.60 8.25
CA GLU A 126 7.28 11.01 8.35
C GLU A 126 6.86 11.55 9.73
N VAL A 127 7.77 12.24 10.40
CA VAL A 127 7.55 12.83 11.73
C VAL A 127 7.65 14.36 11.63
N GLY A 128 6.61 15.04 12.08
CA GLY A 128 6.47 16.48 11.91
C GLY A 128 5.68 17.17 13.02
N ALA A 129 5.66 18.50 12.95
CA ALA A 129 4.82 19.36 13.80
C ALA A 129 3.49 19.71 13.13
N SER A 130 3.37 19.48 11.81
CA SER A 130 2.11 19.58 11.05
C SER A 130 2.22 18.73 9.78
N SER A 131 1.14 18.57 9.02
CA SER A 131 1.17 17.78 7.77
C SER A 131 2.18 18.30 6.72
N ARG A 132 2.59 19.57 6.84
CA ARG A 132 3.57 20.24 5.95
C ARG A 132 4.84 20.74 6.65
N ASP A 133 5.01 20.46 7.93
CA ASP A 133 6.24 20.74 8.68
C ASP A 133 6.82 19.40 9.14
N ILE A 134 7.37 18.66 8.17
CA ILE A 134 8.04 17.38 8.39
C ILE A 134 9.51 17.65 8.67
N ARG A 135 10.02 17.08 9.76
CA ARG A 135 11.35 17.40 10.30
C ARG A 135 12.28 16.20 10.32
N SER A 136 11.72 15.00 10.39
CA SER A 136 12.49 13.75 10.36
C SER A 136 11.66 12.66 9.70
N SER A 137 12.33 11.65 9.13
CA SER A 137 11.68 10.54 8.44
C SER A 137 12.49 9.27 8.58
N ALA A 138 11.81 8.13 8.55
CA ALA A 138 12.40 6.81 8.53
C ALA A 138 11.60 5.88 7.61
N THR A 139 12.17 4.73 7.24
CA THR A 139 11.48 3.70 6.47
C THR A 139 11.39 2.40 7.27
N VAL A 140 10.33 1.64 7.03
CA VAL A 140 10.14 0.32 7.65
C VAL A 140 9.47 -0.63 6.68
N THR A 141 9.97 -1.86 6.62
CA THR A 141 9.32 -2.93 5.87
C THR A 141 8.23 -3.56 6.74
N VAL A 142 6.99 -3.55 6.24
CA VAL A 142 5.83 -4.16 6.89
C VAL A 142 5.43 -5.40 6.11
N GLU A 143 5.19 -6.50 6.82
CA GLU A 143 4.64 -7.72 6.25
C GLU A 143 3.13 -7.58 6.04
N GLY A 144 2.70 -7.77 4.79
CA GLY A 144 1.30 -7.69 4.40
C GLY A 144 0.49 -8.90 4.85
N ASP A 145 -0.83 -8.75 4.85
CA ASP A 145 -1.71 -9.89 5.05
C ASP A 145 -1.62 -10.84 3.84
N PRO A 146 -1.62 -12.17 4.05
CA PRO A 146 -1.68 -13.14 2.98
C PRO A 146 -3.09 -13.10 2.38
N VAL A 147 -3.28 -12.27 1.35
CA VAL A 147 -4.56 -12.12 0.68
C VAL A 147 -4.62 -13.02 -0.55
N ALA A 148 -5.47 -14.05 -0.47
CA ALA A 148 -5.97 -14.73 -1.67
C ALA A 148 -7.19 -13.96 -2.17
N VAL A 149 -6.99 -13.00 -3.06
CA VAL A 149 -8.12 -12.26 -3.64
C VAL A 149 -8.97 -13.23 -4.45
N PRO A 150 -10.29 -13.34 -4.19
CA PRO A 150 -11.16 -14.21 -4.96
C PRO A 150 -11.05 -13.89 -6.45
N LEU A 151 -10.79 -14.92 -7.24
CA LEU A 151 -10.78 -14.81 -8.69
C LEU A 151 -12.21 -14.60 -9.18
N SER A 152 -12.35 -13.82 -10.24
CA SER A 152 -13.61 -13.59 -10.94
C SER A 152 -13.37 -13.63 -12.45
N ARG A 153 -14.44 -13.57 -13.24
CA ARG A 153 -14.33 -13.49 -14.70
C ARG A 153 -13.60 -12.24 -15.21
N GLU A 154 -13.59 -11.17 -14.41
CA GLU A 154 -12.85 -9.94 -14.75
C GLU A 154 -11.40 -9.97 -14.25
N SER A 155 -10.99 -11.02 -13.51
CA SER A 155 -9.61 -11.18 -13.08
C SER A 155 -8.68 -11.38 -14.27
N SER A 156 -7.50 -10.78 -14.21
CA SER A 156 -6.51 -10.90 -15.28
C SER A 156 -5.88 -12.29 -15.27
N LEU A 157 -5.39 -12.72 -16.43
CA LEU A 157 -4.64 -13.98 -16.53
C LEU A 157 -3.40 -13.96 -15.62
N GLY A 158 -2.78 -12.80 -15.43
CA GLY A 158 -1.67 -12.61 -14.50
C GLY A 158 -2.06 -12.86 -13.03
N GLU A 159 -3.23 -12.39 -12.60
CA GLU A 159 -3.75 -12.67 -11.25
C GLU A 159 -4.02 -14.17 -11.05
N VAL A 160 -4.53 -14.85 -12.08
CA VAL A 160 -4.84 -16.28 -12.02
C VAL A 160 -3.56 -17.12 -11.96
N ILE A 161 -2.53 -16.76 -12.74
CA ILE A 161 -1.23 -17.44 -12.73
C ILE A 161 -0.50 -17.25 -11.40
N ALA A 162 -0.62 -16.07 -10.79
CA ALA A 162 -0.05 -15.79 -9.48
C ALA A 162 -0.76 -16.55 -8.34
N HIS A 163 -1.93 -17.14 -8.58
CA HIS A 163 -2.71 -17.83 -7.56
C HIS A 163 -2.03 -19.15 -7.15
N PRO A 164 -1.83 -19.40 -5.83
CA PRO A 164 -1.04 -20.55 -5.35
C PRO A 164 -1.64 -21.92 -5.74
N VAL A 165 -2.98 -22.02 -5.76
CA VAL A 165 -3.68 -23.27 -6.10
C VAL A 165 -3.88 -23.46 -7.60
N VAL A 166 -4.46 -22.51 -8.33
CA VAL A 166 -4.80 -22.71 -9.74
C VAL A 166 -3.72 -22.25 -10.72
N GLY A 167 -2.73 -21.48 -10.26
CA GLY A 167 -1.73 -20.85 -11.13
C GLY A 167 -0.89 -21.84 -11.91
N HIS A 168 -0.43 -22.92 -11.26
CA HIS A 168 0.34 -23.99 -11.92
C HIS A 168 -0.49 -24.74 -12.98
N MET A 169 -1.80 -24.90 -12.76
CA MET A 169 -2.71 -25.55 -13.71
C MET A 169 -2.89 -24.69 -14.96
N VAL A 170 -3.08 -23.38 -14.78
CA VAL A 170 -3.20 -22.43 -15.90
C VAL A 170 -1.90 -22.30 -16.67
N GLN A 171 -0.75 -22.24 -15.99
CA GLN A 171 0.56 -22.24 -16.67
C GLN A 171 0.76 -23.49 -17.53
N ALA A 172 0.41 -24.67 -17.02
CA ALA A 172 0.50 -25.91 -17.77
C ALA A 172 -0.42 -25.90 -19.00
N ALA A 173 -1.65 -25.38 -18.86
CA ALA A 173 -2.59 -25.25 -19.98
C ALA A 173 -2.09 -24.28 -21.07
N ILE A 174 -1.53 -23.14 -20.68
CA ILE A 174 -0.93 -22.17 -21.62
C ILE A 174 0.27 -22.79 -22.34
N GLN A 175 1.14 -23.50 -21.63
CA GLN A 175 2.30 -24.17 -22.23
C GLN A 175 1.86 -25.23 -23.27
N GLN A 176 0.82 -26.00 -22.98
CA GLN A 176 0.27 -26.97 -23.94
C GLN A 176 -0.35 -26.30 -25.17
N MET A 177 -1.05 -25.17 -24.97
CA MET A 177 -1.63 -24.40 -26.07
C MET A 177 -0.54 -23.79 -26.97
N MET A 178 0.52 -23.24 -26.38
CA MET A 178 1.66 -22.66 -27.10
C MET A 178 2.47 -23.72 -27.84
N ALA A 179 2.65 -24.92 -27.25
CA ALA A 179 3.31 -26.05 -27.92
C ALA A 179 2.55 -26.57 -29.15
N GLY A 180 1.26 -26.23 -29.29
CA GLY A 180 0.47 -26.51 -30.49
C GLY A 180 0.51 -25.39 -31.56
N MET A 181 1.15 -24.26 -31.27
CA MET A 181 1.25 -23.07 -32.11
C MET A 181 2.71 -22.75 -32.51
N ASP A 182 3.51 -23.79 -32.78
CA ASP A 182 4.94 -23.67 -33.17
C ASP A 182 5.21 -22.83 -34.45
N ASP A 183 4.18 -22.40 -35.18
CA ASP A 183 4.32 -21.74 -36.49
C ASP A 183 3.94 -20.23 -36.51
N LEU A 184 3.58 -19.65 -35.35
CA LEU A 184 3.08 -18.25 -35.27
C LEU A 184 4.08 -17.21 -34.73
N GLU A 185 5.34 -17.58 -34.44
CA GLU A 185 6.41 -16.61 -34.14
C GLU A 185 6.82 -15.78 -35.38
N SER A 186 6.40 -16.21 -36.58
CA SER A 186 6.86 -15.66 -37.86
C SER A 186 6.05 -14.47 -38.42
N VAL A 187 4.96 -14.05 -37.75
CA VAL A 187 3.99 -13.08 -38.33
C VAL A 187 3.81 -11.80 -37.50
N MET A 188 4.62 -11.55 -36.47
CA MET A 188 4.38 -10.46 -35.52
C MET A 188 5.41 -9.32 -35.59
N PRO A 189 5.00 -8.06 -35.41
CA PRO A 189 5.89 -6.90 -35.46
C PRO A 189 6.78 -6.81 -34.20
N GLU A 190 8.05 -6.46 -34.40
CA GLU A 190 9.04 -6.30 -33.34
C GLU A 190 8.62 -5.20 -32.33
N GLY A 191 8.73 -5.51 -31.02
CA GLY A 191 8.64 -4.52 -29.94
C GLY A 191 7.38 -4.55 -29.08
N VAL A 192 6.39 -5.41 -29.36
CA VAL A 192 5.21 -5.62 -28.49
C VAL A 192 5.33 -6.93 -27.73
N SER A 193 5.54 -6.84 -26.41
CA SER A 193 5.50 -7.97 -25.48
C SER A 193 4.08 -8.56 -25.41
N MET A 194 3.78 -9.54 -26.27
CA MET A 194 2.51 -10.28 -26.29
C MET A 194 2.21 -10.92 -24.92
N ASP A 195 3.26 -11.31 -24.20
CA ASP A 195 3.24 -11.78 -22.81
C ASP A 195 2.57 -10.76 -21.88
N LYS A 196 2.95 -9.48 -21.92
CA LYS A 196 2.36 -8.44 -21.06
C LYS A 196 0.90 -8.14 -21.39
N MET A 197 0.55 -8.21 -22.68
CA MET A 197 -0.83 -8.00 -23.13
C MET A 197 -1.73 -9.15 -22.69
N MET A 198 -1.27 -10.40 -22.83
CA MET A 198 -1.99 -11.58 -22.36
C MET A 198 -2.17 -11.58 -20.84
N MET A 199 -1.14 -11.20 -20.07
CA MET A 199 -1.21 -11.16 -18.60
C MET A 199 -2.24 -10.15 -18.07
N SER A 200 -2.58 -9.13 -18.87
CA SER A 200 -3.60 -8.12 -18.52
C SER A 200 -5.01 -8.50 -19.02
N PHE A 201 -5.14 -9.59 -19.78
CA PHE A 201 -6.40 -9.99 -20.40
C PHE A 201 -7.34 -10.67 -19.38
N PRO A 202 -8.64 -10.29 -19.31
CA PRO A 202 -9.59 -10.90 -18.39
C PRO A 202 -9.85 -12.38 -18.70
N ILE A 203 -9.79 -13.23 -17.67
CA ILE A 203 -9.91 -14.68 -17.84
C ILE A 203 -11.29 -15.09 -18.37
N GLY A 204 -12.35 -14.35 -18.03
CA GLY A 204 -13.70 -14.58 -18.54
C GLY A 204 -13.85 -14.36 -20.05
N ARG A 205 -12.93 -13.63 -20.69
CA ARG A 205 -12.91 -13.42 -22.15
C ARG A 205 -11.98 -14.36 -22.88
N MET A 206 -11.26 -15.25 -22.18
CA MET A 206 -10.32 -16.18 -22.81
C MET A 206 -10.97 -17.12 -23.82
N SER A 207 -12.24 -17.46 -23.64
CA SER A 207 -13.04 -18.24 -24.60
C SER A 207 -13.13 -17.57 -25.99
N MET A 208 -13.06 -16.23 -26.06
CA MET A 208 -13.04 -15.50 -27.34
C MET A 208 -11.69 -15.61 -28.06
N MET A 209 -10.60 -15.87 -27.35
CA MET A 209 -9.24 -15.93 -27.89
C MET A 209 -8.78 -17.35 -28.17
N ALA A 210 -9.09 -18.29 -27.27
CA ALA A 210 -8.71 -19.69 -27.36
C ALA A 210 -9.75 -20.58 -28.08
N GLY A 211 -10.90 -20.01 -28.45
CA GLY A 211 -11.98 -20.73 -29.13
C GLY A 211 -12.47 -21.94 -28.33
N ASP A 212 -12.76 -23.04 -29.01
CA ASP A 212 -13.32 -24.27 -28.42
C ASP A 212 -12.41 -24.95 -27.39
N GLN A 213 -11.13 -24.54 -27.27
CA GLN A 213 -10.21 -25.10 -26.28
C GLN A 213 -10.47 -24.61 -24.85
N VAL A 214 -11.15 -23.47 -24.69
CA VAL A 214 -11.46 -22.89 -23.37
C VAL A 214 -12.95 -22.56 -23.30
N SER A 215 -13.72 -23.44 -22.65
CA SER A 215 -15.15 -23.20 -22.43
C SER A 215 -15.41 -22.27 -21.24
N PRO A 216 -16.52 -21.50 -21.25
CA PRO A 216 -16.94 -20.71 -20.09
C PRO A 216 -17.10 -21.54 -18.80
N GLU A 217 -17.52 -22.80 -18.92
CA GLU A 217 -17.70 -23.74 -17.81
C GLU A 217 -16.37 -24.12 -17.16
N MET A 218 -15.32 -24.29 -17.97
CA MET A 218 -13.96 -24.56 -17.48
C MET A 218 -13.42 -23.36 -16.69
N ILE A 219 -13.68 -22.13 -17.18
CA ILE A 219 -13.30 -20.90 -16.49
C ILE A 219 -14.04 -20.77 -15.14
N ASP A 220 -15.35 -21.02 -15.12
CA ASP A 220 -16.14 -20.98 -13.88
C ASP A 220 -15.70 -22.05 -12.88
N GLY A 221 -15.39 -23.26 -13.34
CA GLY A 221 -14.86 -24.34 -12.52
C GLY A 221 -13.51 -23.98 -11.90
N LEU A 222 -12.62 -23.36 -12.69
CA LEU A 222 -11.33 -22.88 -12.21
C LEU A 222 -11.48 -21.77 -11.16
N ILE A 223 -12.38 -20.82 -11.38
CA ILE A 223 -12.71 -19.77 -10.43
C ILE A 223 -13.27 -20.37 -9.12
N ALA A 224 -14.18 -21.33 -9.22
CA ALA A 224 -14.75 -22.00 -8.06
C ALA A 224 -13.69 -22.78 -7.25
N MET A 225 -12.75 -23.46 -7.93
CA MET A 225 -11.62 -24.13 -7.29
C MET A 225 -10.67 -23.15 -6.61
N ALA A 226 -10.39 -22.01 -7.23
CA ALA A 226 -9.52 -20.98 -6.65
C ALA A 226 -10.14 -20.37 -5.39
N ASN A 227 -11.45 -20.15 -5.39
CA ASN A 227 -12.18 -19.50 -4.30
C ASN A 227 -12.67 -20.47 -3.21
N ALA A 228 -12.44 -21.78 -3.36
CA ALA A 228 -12.84 -22.76 -2.36
C ALA A 228 -12.02 -22.59 -1.06
N PRO A 229 -12.64 -22.74 0.13
CA PRO A 229 -11.91 -22.66 1.39
C PRO A 229 -10.83 -23.75 1.43
N GLN A 230 -9.57 -23.32 1.52
CA GLN A 230 -8.44 -24.23 1.66
C GLN A 230 -8.46 -24.81 3.08
N GLN A 231 -8.53 -26.14 3.19
CA GLN A 231 -8.45 -26.88 4.47
C GLN A 231 -7.01 -26.93 4.98
#